data_AF-A0A4E0R0W4-F1
#
_entry.id   AF-A0A4E0R0W4-F1
#
_cell.length_a   1.000
_cell.length_b   1.000
_cell.length_c   1.000
_cell.angle_alpha   90.00
_cell.angle_beta   90.00
_cell.angle_gamma   90.00
#
_symmetry.space_group_name_H-M   'P 1'
#
loop_
_entity.id
_entity.type
_entity.pdbx_description
1 polymer ?
#
loop_
_entity_poly.entity_id
_entity_poly.type
_entity_poly.pdbx_seq_one_letter_code
_entity_poly.pdbx_strand_id
1 'polypeptide(L)'
;MTQELMEEGVHPYAPVLPLSDQAVISYNQTVLGLRANRTALTGLESTSLVFAYGLDLFFTRIAPSMTYDLLKEDFDYTAIVTVTLGMIVASAVTQRLAARRVVLRAWS
;
A
#
# COMPACT_ATOMS: atom_id res chain seq x y z
N MET A 1 -8.71 -14.99 27.42
CA MET A 1 -7.76 -14.85 26.30
C MET A 1 -6.39 -15.20 26.84
N THR A 2 -5.71 -16.19 26.30
CA THR A 2 -4.35 -16.58 26.72
C THR A 2 -3.32 -15.62 26.12
N GLN A 3 -2.11 -15.56 26.67
CA GLN A 3 -1.05 -14.69 26.13
C GLN A 3 -0.69 -15.06 24.69
N GLU A 4 -0.64 -16.34 24.37
CA GLU A 4 -0.36 -16.84 23.01
C GLU A 4 -1.36 -16.32 21.97
N LEU A 5 -2.67 -16.34 22.28
CA LEU A 5 -3.71 -15.82 21.39
C LEU A 5 -3.62 -14.30 21.18
N MET A 6 -3.06 -13.59 22.16
CA MET A 6 -2.87 -12.15 22.08
C MET A 6 -1.62 -11.80 21.27
N GLU A 7 -0.59 -12.63 21.32
CA GLU A 7 0.60 -12.53 20.45
C GLU A 7 0.26 -12.81 18.98
N GLU A 8 -0.70 -13.70 18.71
CA GLU A 8 -1.22 -13.97 17.35
C GLU A 8 -2.16 -12.86 16.84
N GLY A 9 -2.57 -11.92 17.69
CA GLY A 9 -3.47 -10.81 17.31
C GLY A 9 -4.93 -11.22 17.13
N VAL A 10 -5.36 -12.34 17.72
CA VAL A 10 -6.73 -12.83 17.62
C VAL A 10 -7.69 -11.83 18.27
N HIS A 11 -8.73 -11.42 17.55
CA HIS A 11 -9.75 -10.54 18.14
C HIS A 11 -10.66 -11.31 19.12
N PRO A 12 -11.09 -10.68 20.22
CA PRO A 12 -12.05 -11.28 21.13
C PRO A 12 -13.38 -11.54 20.41
N TYR A 13 -14.12 -12.53 20.89
CA TYR A 13 -15.44 -12.85 20.34
C TYR A 13 -16.37 -11.63 20.37
N ALA A 14 -16.84 -11.23 19.19
CA ALA A 14 -17.82 -10.17 18.99
C ALA A 14 -19.10 -10.79 18.40
N PRO A 15 -20.19 -10.94 19.18
CA PRO A 15 -21.42 -11.57 18.69
C PRO A 15 -22.18 -10.70 17.68
N VAL A 16 -21.92 -9.39 17.67
CA VAL A 16 -22.55 -8.44 16.76
C VAL A 16 -21.50 -8.01 15.74
N LEU A 17 -21.77 -8.29 14.46
CA LEU A 17 -20.98 -7.83 13.33
C LEU A 17 -21.59 -6.53 12.79
N PRO A 18 -20.99 -5.36 13.06
CA PRO A 18 -21.48 -4.11 12.50
C PRO A 18 -21.29 -4.10 10.98
N LEU A 19 -22.32 -3.68 10.25
CA LEU A 19 -22.22 -3.44 8.83
C LEU A 19 -21.52 -2.09 8.63
N SER A 20 -20.40 -2.10 7.90
CA SER A 20 -19.66 -0.89 7.56
C SER A 20 -20.05 -0.43 6.16
N ASP A 21 -20.50 0.81 6.03
CA ASP A 21 -20.79 1.42 4.74
C ASP A 21 -19.53 1.53 3.86
N GLN A 22 -18.35 1.61 4.48
CA GLN A 22 -17.06 1.63 3.77
C GLN A 22 -16.71 0.28 3.13
N ALA A 23 -17.31 -0.82 3.61
CA ALA A 23 -17.11 -2.14 3.04
C ALA A 23 -18.04 -2.41 1.83
N VAL A 24 -18.97 -1.50 1.53
CA VAL A 24 -19.91 -1.65 0.41
C VAL A 24 -19.21 -1.31 -0.90
N ILE A 25 -18.86 -2.36 -1.66
CA ILE A 25 -18.12 -2.25 -2.92
C ILE A 25 -18.91 -1.57 -4.06
N SER A 26 -20.24 -1.54 -3.97
CA SER A 26 -21.09 -0.95 -5.00
C SER A 26 -21.36 0.53 -4.79
N TYR A 27 -20.88 1.11 -3.66
CA TYR A 27 -21.09 2.51 -3.31
C TYR A 27 -22.57 2.93 -3.44
N ASN A 28 -22.92 3.73 -4.45
CA ASN A 28 -24.29 4.19 -4.73
C ASN A 28 -24.97 3.44 -5.92
N GLN A 29 -24.43 2.30 -6.32
CA GLN A 29 -24.99 1.46 -7.38
C GLN A 29 -25.74 0.28 -6.76
N THR A 30 -27.06 0.34 -6.76
CA THR A 30 -27.90 -0.78 -6.32
C THR A 30 -28.05 -1.79 -7.45
N VAL A 31 -27.55 -3.01 -7.25
CA VAL A 31 -27.67 -4.12 -8.22
C VAL A 31 -28.96 -4.88 -7.93
N LEU A 32 -29.98 -4.72 -8.78
CA LEU A 32 -31.27 -5.37 -8.56
C LEU A 32 -31.25 -6.83 -9.06
N GLY A 33 -31.99 -7.69 -8.36
CA GLY A 33 -32.19 -9.07 -8.78
C GLY A 33 -30.90 -9.90 -8.85
N LEU A 34 -29.94 -9.68 -7.95
CA LEU A 34 -28.68 -10.42 -7.88
C LEU A 34 -28.96 -11.93 -7.79
N ARG A 35 -28.43 -12.70 -8.75
CA ARG A 35 -28.55 -14.17 -8.76
C ARG A 35 -27.32 -14.84 -8.15
N ALA A 36 -26.15 -14.34 -8.51
CA ALA A 36 -24.88 -14.83 -7.98
C ALA A 36 -23.76 -13.81 -8.22
N ASN A 37 -22.67 -13.98 -7.49
CA ASN A 37 -21.40 -13.32 -7.75
C ASN A 37 -20.34 -14.35 -8.14
N ARG A 38 -19.35 -13.92 -8.90
CA ARG A 38 -18.16 -14.67 -9.26
C ARG A 38 -16.95 -13.82 -8.93
N THR A 39 -15.93 -14.47 -8.37
CA THR A 39 -14.64 -13.85 -8.14
C THR A 39 -13.60 -14.51 -9.03
N ALA A 40 -12.65 -13.71 -9.51
CA ALA A 40 -11.52 -14.20 -10.28
C ALA A 40 -10.22 -13.57 -9.78
N LEU A 41 -9.13 -14.29 -10.00
CA LEU A 41 -7.79 -13.81 -9.75
C LEU A 41 -7.42 -12.75 -10.80
N THR A 42 -6.61 -11.79 -10.41
CA THR A 42 -5.91 -10.93 -11.37
C THR A 42 -4.46 -11.38 -11.51
N GLY A 43 -3.68 -10.71 -12.37
CA GLY A 43 -2.23 -10.90 -12.37
C GLY A 43 -1.51 -10.30 -11.16
N LEU A 44 -2.22 -9.48 -10.36
CA LEU A 44 -1.74 -8.92 -9.10
C LEU A 44 -2.31 -9.75 -7.94
N GLU A 45 -1.45 -10.14 -7.01
CA GLU A 45 -1.85 -10.98 -5.88
C GLU A 45 -2.77 -10.24 -4.91
N SER A 46 -2.58 -8.94 -4.76
CA SER A 46 -3.36 -8.13 -3.82
C SER A 46 -4.75 -7.78 -4.34
N THR A 47 -5.10 -8.13 -5.60
CA THR A 47 -6.36 -7.71 -6.21
C THR A 47 -7.17 -8.86 -6.81
N SER A 48 -8.49 -8.78 -6.63
CA SER A 48 -9.45 -9.74 -7.18
C SER A 48 -10.52 -9.02 -7.99
N LEU A 49 -11.02 -9.69 -9.03
CA LEU A 49 -12.16 -9.22 -9.82
C LEU A 49 -13.43 -9.78 -9.22
N VAL A 50 -14.42 -8.92 -9.00
CA VAL A 50 -15.76 -9.31 -8.56
C VAL A 50 -16.73 -8.99 -9.67
N PHE A 51 -17.47 -10.02 -10.10
CA PHE A 51 -18.53 -9.91 -11.07
C PHE A 51 -19.85 -10.38 -10.46
N ALA A 52 -20.79 -9.46 -10.30
CA ALA A 52 -22.13 -9.71 -9.82
C ALA A 52 -23.11 -9.69 -10.99
N TYR A 53 -23.94 -10.72 -11.12
CA TYR A 53 -24.89 -10.85 -12.22
C TYR A 53 -26.29 -11.26 -11.75
N GLY A 54 -27.30 -10.78 -12.47
CA GLY A 54 -28.70 -10.95 -12.11
C GLY A 54 -29.63 -10.36 -13.17
N LEU A 55 -30.50 -9.42 -12.76
CA LEU A 55 -31.17 -8.51 -13.68
C LEU A 55 -30.15 -7.49 -14.22
N ASP A 56 -29.35 -6.93 -13.32
CA ASP A 56 -28.27 -6.01 -13.62
C ASP A 56 -26.90 -6.71 -13.59
N LEU A 57 -25.91 -6.07 -14.22
CA LEU A 57 -24.53 -6.53 -14.28
C LEU A 57 -23.64 -5.51 -13.58
N PHE A 58 -22.83 -5.98 -12.63
CA PHE A 58 -21.89 -5.15 -11.90
C PHE A 58 -20.51 -5.81 -11.87
N PHE A 59 -19.48 -5.03 -12.18
CA PHE A 59 -18.10 -5.49 -12.24
C PHE A 59 -17.20 -4.49 -11.55
N THR A 60 -16.36 -4.97 -10.64
CA THR A 60 -15.38 -4.14 -9.96
C THR A 60 -14.12 -4.94 -9.62
N ARG A 61 -13.01 -4.24 -9.45
CA ARG A 61 -11.77 -4.79 -8.89
C ARG A 61 -11.68 -4.37 -7.43
N ILE A 62 -11.40 -5.33 -6.55
CA ILE A 62 -11.23 -5.09 -5.11
C ILE A 62 -9.81 -5.44 -4.67
N ALA A 63 -9.32 -4.74 -3.65
CA ALA A 63 -8.05 -5.01 -2.99
C ALA A 63 -8.28 -5.16 -1.47
N PRO A 64 -8.51 -6.40 -0.96
CA PRO A 64 -8.91 -6.61 0.43
C PRO A 64 -7.86 -6.17 1.45
N SER A 65 -6.58 -6.33 1.10
CA SER A 65 -5.41 -6.05 1.95
C SER A 65 -4.67 -4.78 1.55
N MET A 66 -5.34 -3.87 0.82
CA MET A 66 -4.70 -2.78 0.07
C MET A 66 -3.76 -3.30 -1.02
N THR A 67 -3.44 -2.46 -2.01
CA THR A 67 -2.55 -2.85 -3.11
C THR A 67 -1.09 -2.86 -2.68
N TYR A 68 -0.64 -3.95 -2.03
CA TYR A 68 0.73 -4.06 -1.51
C TYR A 68 1.76 -4.41 -2.61
N ASP A 69 1.31 -4.97 -3.72
CA ASP A 69 2.14 -5.32 -4.87
C ASP A 69 2.24 -4.17 -5.90
N LEU A 70 1.53 -3.06 -5.65
CA LEU A 70 1.52 -1.86 -6.47
C LEU A 70 2.17 -0.70 -5.72
N LEU A 71 2.94 0.11 -6.43
CA LEU A 71 3.43 1.37 -5.88
C LEU A 71 2.26 2.32 -5.65
N LYS A 72 2.22 2.96 -4.48
CA LYS A 72 1.15 3.89 -4.11
C LYS A 72 0.99 4.98 -5.17
N GLU A 73 -0.25 5.29 -5.53
CA GLU A 73 -0.54 6.35 -6.51
C GLU A 73 -0.01 7.71 -6.04
N ASP A 74 -0.08 7.99 -4.74
CA ASP A 74 0.42 9.23 -4.10
C ASP A 74 1.90 9.15 -3.68
N PHE A 75 2.71 8.32 -4.33
CA PHE A 75 4.11 8.18 -3.95
C PHE A 75 4.91 9.44 -4.31
N ASP A 76 5.62 10.02 -3.32
CA ASP A 76 6.40 11.23 -3.52
C ASP A 76 7.79 10.92 -4.13
N TYR A 77 7.82 10.82 -5.46
CA TYR A 77 9.07 10.69 -6.21
C TYR A 77 9.99 11.90 -6.04
N THR A 78 9.44 13.09 -5.78
CA THR A 78 10.22 14.33 -5.70
C THR A 78 11.11 14.35 -4.45
N ALA A 79 10.59 13.87 -3.32
CA ALA A 79 11.36 13.72 -2.10
C ALA A 79 12.56 12.80 -2.28
N ILE A 80 12.35 11.62 -2.89
CA ILE A 80 13.43 10.65 -3.12
C ILE A 80 14.51 11.25 -4.01
N VAL A 81 14.12 11.81 -5.17
CA VAL A 81 15.08 12.43 -6.10
C VAL A 81 15.88 13.54 -5.42
N THR A 82 15.22 14.38 -4.62
CA THR A 82 15.86 15.50 -3.93
C THR A 82 16.88 15.03 -2.88
N VAL A 83 16.50 14.05 -2.05
CA VAL A 83 17.40 13.50 -1.02
C VAL A 83 18.57 12.78 -1.65
N THR A 84 18.34 11.97 -2.69
CA THR A 84 19.41 11.26 -3.41
C THR A 84 20.39 12.24 -4.04
N LEU A 85 19.90 13.28 -4.74
CA LEU A 85 20.77 14.30 -5.33
C LEU A 85 21.54 15.08 -4.26
N GLY A 86 20.86 15.45 -3.17
CA GLY A 86 21.47 16.10 -2.02
C GLY A 86 22.61 15.28 -1.41
N MET A 87 22.43 13.96 -1.25
CA MET A 87 23.46 13.06 -0.76
C MET A 87 24.66 12.96 -1.71
N ILE A 88 24.43 12.92 -3.02
CA ILE A 88 25.51 12.88 -4.02
C ILE A 88 26.36 14.15 -3.94
N VAL A 89 25.72 15.32 -3.90
CA VAL A 89 26.42 16.62 -3.80
C VAL A 89 27.18 16.71 -2.47
N ALA A 90 26.54 16.36 -1.36
CA ALA A 90 27.16 16.39 -0.04
C ALA A 90 28.40 15.48 0.02
N SER A 91 28.33 14.29 -0.56
CA SER A 91 29.46 13.35 -0.64
C SER A 91 30.63 13.93 -1.44
N ALA A 92 30.38 14.47 -2.64
CA ALA A 92 31.42 15.06 -3.48
C ALA A 92 32.09 16.27 -2.83
N VAL A 93 31.30 17.13 -2.18
CA VAL A 93 31.80 18.29 -1.42
C VAL A 93 32.66 17.82 -0.26
N THR A 94 32.19 16.84 0.52
CA THR A 94 32.94 16.30 1.66
C THR A 94 34.26 15.68 1.24
N GLN A 95 34.29 14.93 0.13
CA GLN A 95 35.53 14.36 -0.43
C GLN A 95 36.52 15.45 -0.85
N ARG A 96 36.04 16.49 -1.54
CA ARG A 96 36.87 17.65 -1.94
C ARG A 96 37.44 18.38 -0.73
N LEU A 97 36.63 18.59 0.31
CA LEU A 97 37.07 19.23 1.55
C LEU A 97 38.08 18.35 2.31
N ALA A 98 37.85 17.05 2.38
CA ALA A 98 38.75 16.10 3.02
C ALA A 98 40.12 16.08 2.32
N ALA A 99 40.15 16.00 0.99
CA ALA A 99 41.38 16.05 0.21
C ALA A 99 42.17 17.35 0.44
N ARG A 100 41.47 18.50 0.51
CA ARG A 100 42.09 19.78 0.85
C ARG A 100 42.67 19.81 2.27
N ARG A 101 41.95 19.27 3.26
CA ARG A 101 42.42 19.19 4.65
C ARG A 101 43.65 18.29 4.80
N VAL A 102 43.73 17.19 4.05
CA VAL A 102 44.90 16.30 4.05
C VAL A 102 46.13 17.04 3.53
N VAL A 103 46.02 17.75 2.41
CA VAL A 103 47.12 18.55 1.87
C VAL A 103 47.55 19.64 2.86
N LEU A 104 46.62 20.43 3.41
CA LEU A 104 46.99 21.49 4.36
C LEU A 104 47.75 20.96 5.60
N ARG A 105 47.38 19.79 6.13
CA ARG A 105 48.11 19.14 7.24
C ARG A 105 49.49 18.62 6.85
N ALA A 106 49.72 18.27 5.60
CA ALA A 106 51.02 17.79 5.15
C ALA A 106 52.05 18.92 4.97
N TRP A 107 51.58 20.18 4.90
CA TRP A 107 52.41 21.38 4.69
C TRP A 107 52.52 22.26 5.95
N SER A 108 51.87 21.87 7.05
CA SER A 108 52.15 22.38 8.41
C SER A 108 53.21 21.54 9.07
#